data_AF-B7G303-F1
#
_entry.id   AF-B7G303-F1
#
_cell.length_a   1.000
_cell.length_b   1.000
_cell.length_c   1.000
_cell.angle_alpha   90.00
_cell.angle_beta   90.00
_cell.angle_gamma   90.00
#
_symmetry.space_group_name_H-M   'P 1'
#
loop_
_entity.id
_entity.type
_entity.pdbx_description
1 polymer ?
#
loop_
_entity_poly.entity_id
_entity_poly.type
_entity_poly.pdbx_seq_one_letter_code
_entity_poly.pdbx_strand_id
1 'polypeptide(L)'
;MSMNIFRLAGDMCHVFSIIVLLLRLRVAKNAQGISLRTNELFLLVFVTRYLDLFFNFFSIYNSVMKVLYIVSTASIVYTIRFKEPIKSTYEKSQDTFLHWKFAVAPCFAIALITHLIGSKRFDMVELLWTFSIYLESIAILPQLIVLQRYREVENLTGNYIFFMGAYRALYIVNWIYRAHTEKGYKHHWVVYFCGVVQTLLYADFFYYYLKSKSKGGKFTLPTKSTN
;
A
#
# COMPACT_ATOMS: atom_id res chain seq x y z
N MET A 1 17.96 -2.23 14.79
CA MET A 1 16.54 -2.10 15.17
C MET A 1 16.04 -3.49 15.50
N SER A 2 15.57 -3.75 16.73
CA SER A 2 15.18 -5.10 17.14
C SER A 2 13.90 -5.52 16.40
N MET A 3 13.85 -6.77 15.94
CA MET A 3 12.64 -7.35 15.35
C MET A 3 11.68 -7.74 16.47
N ASN A 4 10.42 -7.35 16.36
CA ASN A 4 9.35 -7.83 17.24
C ASN A 4 8.27 -8.56 16.43
N ILE A 5 7.41 -9.30 17.14
CA ILE A 5 6.37 -10.15 16.55
C ILE A 5 5.38 -9.34 15.71
N PHE A 6 5.01 -8.14 16.14
CA PHE A 6 4.05 -7.28 15.43
C PHE A 6 4.59 -6.79 14.09
N ARG A 7 5.88 -6.40 14.08
CA ARG A 7 6.57 -6.01 12.84
C ARG A 7 6.71 -7.19 11.89
N LEU A 8 7.12 -8.36 12.40
CA LEU A 8 7.25 -9.56 11.56
C LEU A 8 5.90 -9.96 10.97
N ALA A 9 4.85 -10.01 11.80
CA ALA A 9 3.50 -10.31 11.34
C ALA A 9 3.01 -9.29 10.31
N GLY A 10 3.27 -7.99 10.53
CA GLY A 10 2.97 -6.93 9.57
C GLY A 10 3.68 -7.15 8.23
N ASP A 11 5.00 -7.36 8.25
CA ASP A 11 5.79 -7.62 7.05
C ASP A 11 5.26 -8.83 6.26
N MET A 12 4.93 -9.91 6.98
CA MET A 12 4.37 -11.13 6.37
C MET A 12 2.97 -10.90 5.80
N CYS A 13 2.10 -10.13 6.48
CA CYS A 13 0.80 -9.74 5.92
C CYS A 13 0.97 -8.95 4.62
N HIS A 14 1.94 -8.05 4.56
CA HIS A 14 2.19 -7.27 3.35
C HIS A 14 2.72 -8.14 2.21
N VAL A 15 3.66 -9.06 2.49
CA VAL A 15 4.13 -10.03 1.49
C VAL A 15 2.99 -10.92 1.01
N PHE A 16 2.17 -11.41 1.94
CA PHE A 16 1.03 -12.26 1.60
C PHE A 16 0.00 -11.52 0.72
N SER A 17 -0.27 -10.24 1.00
CA SER A 17 -1.11 -9.38 0.15
C SER A 17 -0.64 -9.35 -1.31
N ILE A 18 0.67 -9.17 -1.53
CA ILE A 18 1.26 -9.12 -2.87
C ILE A 18 1.21 -10.50 -3.55
N ILE A 19 1.50 -11.57 -2.81
CA ILE A 19 1.40 -12.94 -3.33
C ILE A 19 -0.03 -13.28 -3.72
N VAL A 20 -1.02 -12.91 -2.91
CA VAL A 20 -2.45 -13.12 -3.22
C VAL A 20 -2.84 -12.38 -4.49
N LEU A 21 -2.39 -11.13 -4.68
CA LEU A 21 -2.68 -10.38 -5.89
C LEU A 21 -2.01 -11.01 -7.13
N LEU A 22 -0.74 -11.42 -7.03
CA LEU A 22 -0.05 -12.15 -8.10
C LEU A 22 -0.77 -13.46 -8.45
N LEU A 23 -1.19 -14.23 -7.43
CA LEU A 23 -1.95 -15.46 -7.61
C LEU A 23 -3.29 -15.19 -8.28
N ARG A 24 -4.01 -14.14 -7.85
CA ARG A 24 -5.27 -13.72 -8.46
C ARG A 24 -5.09 -13.45 -9.95
N LEU A 25 -4.09 -12.66 -10.33
CA LEU A 25 -3.81 -12.36 -11.74
C LEU A 25 -3.48 -13.62 -12.54
N ARG A 26 -2.76 -14.58 -11.95
CA ARG A 26 -2.41 -15.85 -12.63
C ARG A 26 -3.60 -16.80 -12.78
N VAL A 27 -4.43 -16.94 -11.75
CA VAL A 27 -5.56 -17.89 -11.73
C VAL A 27 -6.74 -17.34 -12.51
N ALA A 28 -7.14 -16.09 -12.24
CA ALA A 28 -8.30 -15.47 -12.89
C ALA A 28 -7.99 -15.03 -14.33
N LYS A 29 -6.70 -14.86 -14.67
CA LYS A 29 -6.22 -14.39 -15.98
C LYS A 29 -6.89 -13.10 -16.46
N ASN A 30 -7.34 -12.26 -15.54
CA ASN A 30 -7.93 -10.97 -15.82
C ASN A 30 -7.51 -9.90 -14.79
N ALA A 31 -7.73 -8.63 -15.12
CA ALA A 31 -7.46 -7.46 -14.30
C ALA A 31 -8.73 -6.67 -13.92
N GLN A 32 -9.92 -7.27 -14.07
CA GLN A 32 -11.18 -6.62 -13.67
C GLN A 32 -11.18 -6.32 -12.17
N GLY A 33 -11.64 -5.13 -11.77
CA GLY A 33 -11.69 -4.74 -10.36
C GLY A 33 -10.32 -4.47 -9.71
N ILE A 34 -9.21 -4.49 -10.45
CA ILE A 34 -7.86 -4.16 -9.95
C ILE A 34 -7.41 -2.82 -10.51
N SER A 35 -6.98 -1.90 -9.64
CA SER A 35 -6.39 -0.64 -10.06
C SER A 35 -4.92 -0.83 -10.39
N LEU A 36 -4.57 -0.54 -11.65
CA LEU A 36 -3.17 -0.42 -12.07
C LEU A 36 -2.53 0.80 -11.38
N ARG A 37 -3.29 1.88 -11.20
CA ARG A 37 -2.77 3.14 -10.61
C ARG A 37 -2.28 2.93 -9.19
N THR A 38 -3.01 2.17 -8.37
CA THR A 38 -2.56 1.82 -7.02
C THR A 38 -1.23 1.07 -7.04
N ASN A 39 -1.05 0.11 -7.95
CA ASN A 39 0.19 -0.65 -8.06
C ASN A 39 1.36 0.22 -8.56
N GLU A 40 1.10 1.19 -9.43
CA GLU A 40 2.09 2.19 -9.85
C GLU A 40 2.54 3.09 -8.70
N LEU A 41 1.58 3.52 -7.88
CA LEU A 41 1.87 4.30 -6.67
C LEU A 41 2.70 3.49 -5.67
N PHE A 42 2.34 2.23 -5.39
CA PHE A 42 3.13 1.38 -4.50
C PHE A 42 4.53 1.08 -5.05
N LEU A 43 4.68 0.88 -6.36
CA LEU A 43 5.99 0.73 -6.97
C LEU A 43 6.85 1.98 -6.76
N LEU A 44 6.28 3.17 -6.98
CA LEU A 44 6.97 4.43 -6.74
C LEU A 44 7.35 4.60 -5.26
N VAL A 45 6.46 4.22 -4.34
CA VAL A 45 6.75 4.18 -2.89
C VAL A 45 7.97 3.31 -2.61
N PHE A 46 8.00 2.06 -3.09
CA PHE A 46 9.10 1.15 -2.78
C PHE A 46 10.42 1.60 -3.41
N VAL A 47 10.41 2.07 -4.66
CA VAL A 47 11.61 2.57 -5.35
C VAL A 47 12.19 3.78 -4.62
N THR A 48 11.36 4.73 -4.19
CA THR A 48 11.83 5.93 -3.47
C THR A 48 12.21 5.66 -2.02
N ARG A 49 11.52 4.74 -1.34
CA ARG A 49 11.78 4.39 0.06
C ARG A 49 13.06 3.58 0.26
N TYR A 50 13.39 2.71 -0.69
CA TYR A 50 14.45 1.72 -0.54
C TYR A 50 15.73 2.07 -1.31
N LEU A 51 15.94 3.36 -1.61
CA LEU A 51 17.20 3.85 -2.19
C LEU A 51 18.41 3.58 -1.29
N ASP A 52 18.19 3.44 0.01
CA ASP A 52 19.21 3.04 0.97
C ASP A 52 19.78 1.64 0.72
N LEU A 53 19.15 0.80 -0.11
CA LEU A 53 19.64 -0.51 -0.50
C LEU A 53 21.00 -0.47 -1.21
N PHE A 54 21.33 0.63 -1.88
CA PHE A 54 22.60 0.81 -2.59
C PHE A 54 23.76 1.21 -1.67
N PHE A 55 23.46 1.73 -0.48
CA PHE A 55 24.46 2.40 0.36
C PHE A 55 24.50 1.87 1.80
N ASN A 56 23.46 1.18 2.26
CA ASN A 56 23.33 0.68 3.62
C ASN A 56 22.91 -0.79 3.64
N PHE A 57 23.75 -1.64 4.22
CA PHE A 57 23.40 -3.03 4.52
C PHE A 57 23.02 -3.19 5.99
N PHE A 58 21.75 -3.50 6.26
CA PHE A 58 21.26 -3.74 7.62
C PHE A 58 21.25 -5.23 7.98
N SER A 59 20.64 -6.06 7.13
CA SER A 59 20.57 -7.52 7.29
C SER A 59 20.11 -8.17 5.99
N ILE A 60 20.38 -9.47 5.83
CA ILE A 60 19.91 -10.27 4.69
C ILE A 60 18.38 -10.19 4.58
N TYR A 61 17.66 -10.38 5.69
CA TYR A 61 16.21 -10.27 5.73
C TYR A 61 15.72 -8.91 5.20
N ASN A 62 16.32 -7.80 5.66
CA ASN A 62 15.91 -6.47 5.21
C ASN A 62 16.13 -6.26 3.71
N SER A 63 17.31 -6.63 3.20
CA SER A 63 17.63 -6.49 1.78
C SER A 63 16.74 -7.36 0.90
N VAL A 64 16.53 -8.63 1.27
CA VAL A 64 15.66 -9.56 0.53
C VAL A 64 14.23 -9.05 0.49
N MET A 65 13.68 -8.57 1.62
CA MET A 65 12.32 -8.05 1.68
C MET A 65 12.13 -6.82 0.78
N LYS A 66 13.09 -5.88 0.79
CA LYS A 66 13.06 -4.69 -0.08
C LYS A 66 13.05 -5.07 -1.57
N VAL A 67 13.94 -5.98 -1.97
CA VAL A 67 13.99 -6.48 -3.36
C VAL A 67 12.70 -7.19 -3.73
N LEU A 68 12.18 -8.04 -2.83
CA LEU A 68 10.92 -8.75 -3.06
C LEU A 68 9.76 -7.80 -3.29
N TYR A 69 9.62 -6.74 -2.48
CA TYR A 69 8.58 -5.73 -2.66
C TYR A 69 8.68 -5.03 -4.03
N ILE A 70 9.88 -4.55 -4.40
CA ILE A 70 10.09 -3.86 -5.68
C ILE A 70 9.79 -4.79 -6.86
N VAL A 71 10.42 -5.97 -6.89
CA VAL A 71 10.32 -6.91 -8.02
C VAL A 71 8.89 -7.45 -8.17
N SER A 72 8.23 -7.79 -7.07
CA SER A 72 6.88 -8.35 -7.12
C SER A 72 5.85 -7.32 -7.57
N THR A 73 5.92 -6.08 -7.06
CA THR A 73 5.03 -5.00 -7.49
C THR A 73 5.32 -4.56 -8.93
N ALA A 74 6.58 -4.49 -9.34
CA ALA A 74 6.94 -4.26 -10.74
C ALA A 74 6.39 -5.36 -11.65
N SER A 75 6.43 -6.62 -11.21
CA SER A 75 5.84 -7.75 -11.94
C SER A 75 4.33 -7.65 -12.09
N ILE A 76 3.61 -7.16 -11.06
CA ILE A 76 2.17 -6.88 -11.14
C ILE A 76 1.88 -5.80 -12.19
N VAL A 77 2.58 -4.67 -12.10
CA VAL A 77 2.44 -3.55 -13.06
C VAL A 77 2.73 -4.01 -14.48
N TYR A 78 3.82 -4.76 -14.68
CA TYR A 78 4.18 -5.33 -15.98
C TYR A 78 3.09 -6.27 -16.53
N THR A 79 2.60 -7.17 -15.68
CA THR A 79 1.57 -8.15 -16.05
C THR A 79 0.28 -7.46 -16.52
N ILE A 80 -0.18 -6.44 -15.80
CA ILE A 80 -1.41 -5.70 -16.16
C ILE A 80 -1.18 -4.85 -17.41
N ARG A 81 0.00 -4.25 -17.61
CA ARG A 81 0.27 -3.35 -18.75
C ARG A 81 0.55 -4.05 -20.07
N PHE A 82 1.19 -5.22 -20.02
CA PHE A 82 1.82 -5.80 -21.21
C PHE A 82 1.44 -7.25 -21.49
N LYS A 83 0.90 -8.00 -20.53
CA LYS A 83 0.68 -9.44 -20.70
C LYS A 83 -0.78 -9.77 -21.01
N GLU A 84 -1.02 -10.39 -22.17
CA GLU A 84 -2.33 -10.97 -22.50
C GLU A 84 -2.57 -12.30 -21.77
N PRO A 85 -3.83 -12.65 -21.44
CA PRO A 85 -5.07 -11.88 -21.68
C PRO A 85 -5.38 -10.82 -20.62
N ILE A 86 -4.51 -10.62 -19.62
CA ILE A 86 -4.77 -9.74 -18.48
C ILE A 86 -4.86 -8.27 -18.91
N LYS A 87 -3.97 -7.83 -19.81
CA LYS A 87 -3.94 -6.47 -20.35
C LYS A 87 -5.25 -6.08 -21.02
N SER A 88 -5.82 -6.92 -21.90
CA SER A 88 -7.08 -6.61 -22.59
C SER A 88 -8.29 -6.55 -21.66
N THR A 89 -8.24 -7.25 -20.52
CA THR A 89 -9.33 -7.22 -19.52
C THR A 89 -9.25 -6.05 -18.54
N TYR A 90 -8.20 -5.22 -18.58
CA TYR A 90 -8.06 -4.06 -17.71
C TYR A 90 -8.95 -2.89 -18.19
N GLU A 91 -9.96 -2.55 -17.39
CA GLU A 91 -10.91 -1.48 -17.71
C GLU A 91 -10.42 -0.11 -17.24
N LYS A 92 -9.66 0.57 -18.09
CA LYS A 92 -9.14 1.92 -17.83
C LYS A 92 -10.24 2.95 -17.53
N SER A 93 -11.46 2.75 -18.05
CA SER A 93 -12.63 3.60 -17.77
C SER A 93 -13.12 3.53 -16.32
N GLN A 94 -12.82 2.44 -15.60
CA GLN A 94 -13.13 2.29 -14.19
C GLN A 94 -12.02 2.82 -13.28
N ASP A 95 -10.78 2.88 -13.76
CA ASP A 95 -9.58 3.32 -13.02
C ASP A 95 -9.18 4.77 -13.39
N THR A 96 -10.10 5.72 -13.16
CA THR A 96 -9.97 7.12 -13.64
C THR A 96 -9.23 8.06 -12.71
N PHE A 97 -8.69 7.57 -11.59
CA PHE A 97 -8.01 8.43 -10.62
C PHE A 97 -6.70 9.00 -11.20
N LEU A 98 -6.59 10.32 -11.26
CA LEU A 98 -5.41 11.03 -11.78
C LEU A 98 -4.29 11.07 -10.72
N HIS A 99 -3.78 9.90 -10.35
CA HIS A 99 -2.78 9.69 -9.30
C HIS A 99 -1.53 10.56 -9.42
N TRP A 100 -1.05 10.90 -10.62
CA TRP A 100 0.07 11.83 -10.76
C TRP A 100 -0.25 13.24 -10.24
N LYS A 101 -1.45 13.75 -10.56
CA LYS A 101 -1.90 15.10 -10.18
C LYS A 101 -2.41 15.17 -8.75
N PHE A 102 -3.14 14.15 -8.29
CA PHE A 102 -3.84 14.17 -7.00
C PHE A 102 -3.19 13.34 -5.90
N ALA A 103 -2.16 12.54 -6.20
CA ALA A 103 -1.39 11.84 -5.17
C ALA A 103 0.09 12.22 -5.23
N VAL A 104 0.78 11.97 -6.35
CA VAL A 104 2.24 12.18 -6.45
C VAL A 104 2.64 13.64 -6.26
N ALA A 105 2.06 14.56 -7.03
CA ALA A 105 2.38 15.99 -6.92
C ALA A 105 2.13 16.58 -5.51
N PRO A 106 0.96 16.42 -4.87
CA PRO A 106 0.72 16.97 -3.54
C PRO A 106 1.58 16.29 -2.46
N CYS A 107 1.78 14.97 -2.51
CA CYS A 107 2.66 14.28 -1.55
C CYS A 107 4.11 14.75 -1.68
N PHE A 108 4.59 15.00 -2.90
CA PHE A 108 5.94 15.52 -3.12
C PHE A 108 6.07 16.95 -2.61
N ALA A 109 5.09 17.82 -2.87
CA ALA A 109 5.08 19.19 -2.35
C ALA A 109 5.09 19.21 -0.81
N ILE A 110 4.26 18.40 -0.16
CA ILE A 110 4.22 18.29 1.31
C ILE A 110 5.54 17.74 1.85
N ALA A 111 6.12 16.72 1.21
CA ALA A 111 7.41 16.17 1.60
C ALA A 111 8.54 17.21 1.49
N LEU A 112 8.53 18.00 0.43
CA LEU A 112 9.50 19.08 0.24
C LEU A 112 9.36 20.16 1.32
N ILE A 113 8.13 20.61 1.59
CA ILE A 113 7.86 21.61 2.64
C ILE A 113 8.32 21.09 4.01
N THR A 114 7.96 19.86 4.35
CA THR A 114 8.35 19.26 5.65
C THR A 114 9.86 19.06 5.77
N HIS A 115 10.54 18.67 4.71
CA HIS A 115 12.00 18.56 4.67
C HIS A 115 12.68 19.92 4.87
N LEU A 116 12.21 20.96 4.15
CA LEU A 116 12.79 22.30 4.22
C LEU A 116 12.59 22.97 5.59
N ILE A 117 11.49 22.68 6.28
CA ILE A 117 11.23 23.20 7.63
C ILE A 117 12.01 22.42 8.71
N GLY A 118 12.11 21.08 8.55
CA GLY A 118 12.66 20.20 9.58
C GLY A 118 14.17 20.01 9.54
N SER A 119 14.80 20.12 8.36
CA SER A 119 16.21 19.77 8.17
C SER A 119 17.08 20.98 7.84
N LYS A 120 18.21 21.12 8.55
CA LYS A 120 19.19 22.20 8.31
C LYS A 120 19.99 22.03 7.00
N ARG A 121 20.00 20.83 6.44
CA ARG A 121 20.69 20.49 5.19
C ARG A 121 19.74 19.75 4.26
N PHE A 122 19.87 20.02 2.97
CA PHE A 122 19.10 19.32 1.96
C PHE A 122 19.69 17.91 1.75
N ASP A 123 18.89 16.89 2.04
CA ASP A 123 19.23 15.48 1.81
C ASP A 123 18.13 14.88 0.94
N MET A 124 18.51 14.49 -0.28
CA MET A 124 17.58 13.93 -1.26
C MET A 124 17.04 12.57 -0.83
N VAL A 125 17.82 11.76 -0.11
CA VAL A 125 17.40 10.43 0.34
C VAL A 125 16.34 10.56 1.44
N GLU A 126 16.54 11.48 2.40
CA GLU A 126 15.57 11.78 3.45
C GLU A 126 14.27 12.39 2.87
N LEU A 127 14.38 13.29 1.88
CA LEU A 127 13.24 13.84 1.16
C LEU A 127 12.41 12.74 0.47
N LEU A 128 13.06 11.85 -0.29
CA LEU A 128 12.40 10.76 -1.01
C LEU A 128 11.81 9.72 -0.05
N TRP A 129 12.47 9.46 1.07
CA TRP A 129 11.95 8.62 2.13
C TRP A 129 10.67 9.22 2.72
N THR A 130 10.68 10.51 3.06
CA THR A 130 9.51 11.24 3.60
C THR A 130 8.37 11.28 2.59
N PHE A 131 8.67 11.57 1.32
CA PHE A 131 7.73 11.50 0.21
C PHE A 131 7.05 10.13 0.10
N SER A 132 7.83 9.05 0.20
CA SER A 132 7.28 7.70 0.12
C SER A 132 6.27 7.41 1.23
N ILE A 133 6.40 8.02 2.42
CA ILE A 133 5.49 7.82 3.56
C ILE A 133 4.16 8.51 3.32
N TYR A 134 4.21 9.76 2.85
CA TYR A 134 3.01 10.48 2.44
C TYR A 134 2.28 9.76 1.30
N LEU A 135 3.02 9.34 0.27
CA LEU A 135 2.43 8.70 -0.90
C LEU A 135 1.80 7.35 -0.56
N GLU A 136 2.47 6.51 0.25
CA GLU A 136 1.92 5.21 0.68
C GLU A 136 0.58 5.38 1.40
N SER A 137 0.43 6.43 2.21
CA SER A 137 -0.78 6.62 3.00
C SER A 137 -2.05 6.77 2.19
N ILE A 138 -1.94 7.20 0.94
CA ILE A 138 -3.06 7.39 0.01
C ILE A 138 -2.98 6.50 -1.24
N ALA A 139 -1.94 5.66 -1.36
CA ALA A 139 -1.70 4.84 -2.55
C ALA A 139 -2.84 3.85 -2.87
N ILE A 140 -3.62 3.46 -1.86
CA ILE A 140 -4.76 2.56 -2.00
C ILE A 140 -6.03 3.24 -2.56
N LEU A 141 -6.12 4.57 -2.54
CA LEU A 141 -7.33 5.30 -2.95
C LEU A 141 -7.88 4.89 -4.33
N PRO A 142 -7.06 4.79 -5.40
CA PRO A 142 -7.55 4.34 -6.71
C PRO A 142 -8.22 2.97 -6.65
N GLN A 143 -7.63 2.01 -5.94
CA GLN A 143 -8.18 0.67 -5.77
C GLN A 143 -9.52 0.68 -5.04
N LEU A 144 -9.67 1.47 -3.97
CA LEU A 144 -10.95 1.57 -3.25
C LEU A 144 -12.04 2.19 -4.14
N ILE A 145 -11.70 3.21 -4.94
CA ILE A 145 -12.63 3.82 -5.89
C ILE A 145 -13.05 2.82 -6.97
N VAL A 146 -12.11 2.02 -7.49
CA VAL A 146 -12.42 0.95 -8.44
C VAL A 146 -13.39 -0.05 -7.81
N LEU A 147 -13.14 -0.51 -6.59
CA LEU A 147 -14.06 -1.45 -5.93
C LEU A 147 -15.45 -0.87 -5.67
N GLN A 148 -15.59 0.43 -5.42
CA GLN A 148 -16.92 1.03 -5.27
C GLN A 148 -17.71 1.04 -6.59
N ARG A 149 -17.01 1.04 -7.73
CA ARG A 149 -17.64 0.96 -9.06
C ARG A 149 -17.96 -0.48 -9.45
N TYR A 150 -17.12 -1.43 -9.04
CA TYR A 150 -17.36 -2.86 -9.23
C TYR A 150 -18.27 -3.41 -8.14
N ARG A 151 -19.50 -3.77 -8.51
CA ARG A 151 -20.54 -4.22 -7.56
C ARG A 151 -20.17 -5.48 -6.79
N GLU A 152 -19.49 -6.42 -7.44
CA GLU A 152 -19.04 -7.68 -6.83
C GLU A 152 -17.52 -7.69 -6.72
N VAL A 153 -17.02 -7.91 -5.51
CA VAL A 153 -15.59 -8.04 -5.25
C VAL A 153 -15.23 -9.51 -5.17
N GLU A 154 -14.35 -9.95 -6.06
CA GLU A 154 -13.82 -11.31 -6.00
C GLU A 154 -13.13 -11.60 -4.66
N ASN A 155 -13.29 -12.82 -4.15
CA ASN A 155 -12.71 -13.23 -2.87
C ASN A 155 -11.19 -12.99 -2.79
N LEU A 156 -10.44 -13.28 -3.85
CA LEU A 156 -8.99 -13.06 -3.87
C LEU A 156 -8.63 -11.57 -3.81
N THR A 157 -9.37 -10.72 -4.53
CA THR A 157 -9.22 -9.26 -4.46
C THR A 157 -9.54 -8.76 -3.05
N GLY A 158 -10.62 -9.26 -2.45
CA GLY A 158 -10.99 -8.93 -1.08
C GLY A 158 -9.90 -9.31 -0.07
N ASN A 159 -9.36 -10.54 -0.17
CA ASN A 159 -8.26 -11.02 0.67
C ASN A 159 -7.01 -10.15 0.51
N TYR A 160 -6.61 -9.82 -0.72
CA TYR A 160 -5.43 -8.99 -1.00
C TYR A 160 -5.49 -7.65 -0.26
N ILE A 161 -6.63 -6.96 -0.35
CA ILE A 161 -6.85 -5.65 0.30
C ILE A 161 -6.94 -5.82 1.81
N PHE A 162 -7.56 -6.90 2.28
CA PHE A 162 -7.62 -7.20 3.71
C PHE A 162 -6.22 -7.34 4.32
N PHE A 163 -5.35 -8.15 3.72
CA PHE A 163 -3.97 -8.32 4.19
C PHE A 163 -3.14 -7.03 4.04
N MET A 164 -3.45 -6.22 3.03
CA MET A 164 -2.84 -4.90 2.87
C MET A 164 -3.24 -3.94 3.99
N GLY A 165 -4.51 -3.88 4.38
CA GLY A 165 -4.91 -3.08 5.55
C GLY A 165 -4.34 -3.64 6.85
N ALA A 166 -4.30 -4.98 6.98
CA ALA A 166 -3.88 -5.66 8.21
C ALA A 166 -2.41 -5.39 8.53
N TYR A 167 -1.52 -5.36 7.53
CA TYR A 167 -0.12 -4.99 7.79
C TYR A 167 -0.03 -3.62 8.45
N ARG A 168 -0.84 -2.65 7.99
CA ARG A 168 -0.76 -1.28 8.50
C ARG A 168 -1.27 -1.18 9.93
N ALA A 169 -2.36 -1.88 10.24
CA ALA A 169 -2.87 -1.99 11.61
C ALA A 169 -1.82 -2.62 12.55
N LEU A 170 -1.16 -3.69 12.11
CA LEU A 170 -0.07 -4.33 12.88
C LEU A 170 1.13 -3.40 13.08
N TYR A 171 1.45 -2.56 12.09
CA TYR A 171 2.49 -1.55 12.19
C TYR A 171 2.18 -0.45 13.22
N ILE A 172 0.91 -0.05 13.37
CA ILE A 172 0.47 0.85 14.44
C ILE A 172 0.71 0.21 15.80
N VAL A 173 0.31 -1.05 15.98
CA VAL A 173 0.56 -1.80 17.23
C VAL A 173 2.05 -1.93 17.51
N ASN A 174 2.86 -2.20 16.48
CA ASN A 174 4.32 -2.22 16.58
C ASN A 174 4.88 -0.86 17.06
N TRP A 175 4.40 0.27 16.55
CA TRP A 175 4.88 1.58 17.01
C TRP A 175 4.51 1.86 18.47
N ILE A 176 3.29 1.48 18.88
CA ILE A 176 2.86 1.57 20.29
C ILE A 176 3.76 0.70 21.16
N TYR A 177 4.00 -0.55 20.78
CA TYR A 177 4.85 -1.47 21.52
C TYR A 177 6.28 -0.92 21.68
N ARG A 178 6.88 -0.43 20.60
CA ARG A 178 8.24 0.14 20.63
C ARG A 178 8.33 1.40 21.46
N ALA A 179 7.31 2.26 21.43
CA ALA A 179 7.25 3.46 22.25
C ALA A 179 7.26 3.16 23.76
N HIS A 180 6.69 2.02 24.19
CA HIS A 180 6.66 1.63 25.60
C HIS A 180 7.87 0.80 26.04
N THR A 181 8.50 0.05 25.13
CA THR A 181 9.53 -0.94 25.47
C THR A 181 10.96 -0.51 25.15
N GLU A 182 11.19 0.30 24.12
CA GLU A 182 12.53 0.72 23.71
C GLU A 182 12.93 2.03 24.40
N LYS A 183 13.93 1.99 25.29
CA LYS A 183 14.52 3.20 25.88
C LYS A 183 15.20 4.03 24.77
N GLY A 184 14.80 5.30 24.62
CA GLY A 184 15.36 6.21 23.61
C GLY A 184 14.75 6.07 22.21
N TYR A 185 13.55 5.50 22.10
CA TYR A 185 12.84 5.40 20.82
C TYR A 185 12.59 6.78 20.19
N LYS A 186 12.99 6.94 18.93
CA LYS A 186 12.76 8.18 18.17
C LYS A 186 11.34 8.21 17.63
N HIS A 187 10.55 9.18 18.09
CA HIS A 187 9.18 9.36 17.62
C HIS A 187 9.16 10.12 16.30
N HIS A 188 8.53 9.51 15.28
CA HIS A 188 8.36 10.12 13.97
C HIS A 188 6.88 10.45 13.74
N TRP A 189 6.47 11.69 14.02
CA TRP A 189 5.08 12.11 13.93
C TRP A 189 4.46 11.91 12.54
N VAL A 190 5.25 12.13 11.47
CA VAL A 190 4.83 11.89 10.08
C VAL A 190 4.45 10.42 9.87
N VAL A 191 5.26 9.49 10.39
CA VAL A 191 5.01 8.04 10.28
C VAL A 191 3.71 7.67 10.98
N TYR A 192 3.45 8.22 12.17
CA TYR A 192 2.21 7.94 12.92
C TYR A 192 0.99 8.52 12.24
N PHE A 193 1.06 9.79 11.83
CA PHE A 193 -0.05 10.46 11.16
C PHE A 193 -0.42 9.76 9.84
N CYS A 194 0.55 9.55 8.94
CA CYS A 194 0.33 8.80 7.70
C CYS A 194 -0.04 7.34 7.96
N GLY A 195 0.42 6.78 9.08
CA GLY A 195 0.01 5.50 9.61
C GLY A 195 -1.50 5.39 9.82
N VAL A 196 -2.01 6.28 10.67
CA VAL A 196 -3.41 6.38 11.05
C VAL A 196 -4.28 6.72 9.84
N VAL A 197 -3.90 7.70 9.02
CA VAL A 197 -4.63 8.07 7.78
C VAL A 197 -4.79 6.83 6.89
N GLN A 198 -3.71 6.09 6.65
CA GLN A 198 -3.78 4.89 5.82
C GLN A 198 -4.72 3.83 6.41
N THR A 199 -4.64 3.54 7.71
CA THR A 199 -5.52 2.56 8.35
C THR A 199 -6.99 2.99 8.32
N LEU A 200 -7.28 4.29 8.51
CA LEU A 200 -8.65 4.81 8.43
C LEU A 200 -9.25 4.64 7.03
N LEU A 201 -8.46 4.77 5.97
CA LEU A 201 -8.95 4.52 4.60
C LEU A 201 -9.40 3.07 4.39
N TYR A 202 -8.86 2.11 5.12
CA TYR A 202 -9.31 0.70 5.07
C TYR A 202 -10.51 0.40 5.97
N ALA A 203 -10.91 1.31 6.88
CA ALA A 203 -11.90 1.02 7.91
C ALA A 203 -13.27 0.61 7.32
N ASP A 204 -13.75 1.37 6.34
CA ASP A 204 -15.01 1.08 5.65
C ASP A 204 -14.95 -0.27 4.92
N PHE A 205 -13.86 -0.52 4.20
CA PHE A 205 -13.62 -1.79 3.52
C PHE A 205 -13.62 -2.98 4.50
N PHE A 206 -12.93 -2.86 5.64
CA PHE A 206 -12.90 -3.91 6.65
C PHE A 206 -14.26 -4.24 7.21
N TYR A 207 -15.08 -3.21 7.48
CA TYR A 207 -16.44 -3.40 7.99
C TYR A 207 -17.26 -4.27 7.03
N TYR A 208 -17.30 -3.93 5.74
CA TYR A 208 -18.07 -4.69 4.75
C TYR A 208 -17.47 -6.07 4.48
N TYR A 209 -16.14 -6.18 4.47
CA TYR A 209 -15.45 -7.44 4.23
C TYR A 209 -15.75 -8.47 5.33
N LEU A 210 -15.63 -8.08 6.61
CA LEU A 210 -15.95 -8.94 7.75
C LEU A 210 -17.44 -9.29 7.80
N LYS A 211 -18.32 -8.33 7.51
CA LYS A 211 -19.76 -8.56 7.45
C LYS A 211 -20.15 -9.56 6.37
N SER A 212 -19.56 -9.49 5.18
CA SER A 212 -19.79 -10.45 4.09
C SER A 212 -19.29 -11.85 4.46
N LYS A 213 -18.09 -11.96 5.05
CA LYS A 213 -17.54 -13.25 5.51
C LYS A 213 -18.38 -13.90 6.61
N SER A 214 -18.88 -13.12 7.57
CA SER A 214 -19.72 -13.62 8.65
C SER A 214 -21.09 -14.11 8.16
N LYS A 215 -21.67 -13.45 7.15
CA LYS A 215 -23.00 -13.79 6.61
C LYS A 215 -22.97 -14.83 5.48
N GLY A 216 -21.79 -15.26 5.02
CA GLY A 216 -21.63 -16.23 3.92
C GLY A 216 -22.12 -15.74 2.54
N GLY A 217 -22.38 -14.44 2.38
CA GLY A 217 -22.91 -13.84 1.15
C GLY A 217 -21.83 -13.25 0.26
N LYS A 218 -22.18 -12.94 -1.01
CA LYS A 218 -21.27 -12.26 -1.95
C LYS A 218 -20.77 -10.92 -1.36
N PHE A 219 -19.48 -10.63 -1.51
CA PHE A 219 -18.89 -9.39 -1.01
C PHE A 219 -19.21 -8.23 -1.95
N THR A 220 -20.03 -7.30 -1.48
CA THR A 220 -20.43 -6.08 -2.20
C THR A 220 -20.19 -4.86 -1.32
N LEU A 221 -19.76 -3.75 -1.92
CA LEU A 221 -19.59 -2.47 -1.23
C LEU A 221 -20.82 -1.57 -1.48
N PRO A 222 -21.22 -0.72 -0.52
CA PRO A 222 -22.30 0.23 -0.72
C PRO A 222 -21.92 1.28 -1.75
N THR A 223 -22.87 1.67 -2.60
CA THR A 223 -22.72 2.81 -3.50
C THR A 223 -23.31 4.06 -2.86
N LYS A 224 -22.70 5.24 -3.06
CA LYS A 224 -23.45 6.49 -2.93
C LYS A 224 -24.59 6.42 -3.95
N SER A 225 -25.85 6.49 -3.51
CA SER A 225 -26.96 6.61 -4.47
C SER A 225 -26.71 7.89 -5.26
N THR A 226 -26.57 7.76 -6.57
CA THR A 226 -26.77 8.88 -7.49
C THR A 226 -28.26 9.20 -7.41
N ASN A 227 -28.59 10.19 -6.56
CA ASN A 227 -29.78 11.00 -6.76
C ASN A 227 -29.49 12.02 -7.86
#